data_AF-A0A8T2Q7F8-F1
#
_entry.id   AF-A0A8T2Q7F8-F1
#
_cell.length_a   1.000
_cell.length_b   1.000
_cell.length_c   1.000
_cell.angle_alpha   90.00
_cell.angle_beta   90.00
_cell.angle_gamma   90.00
#
_symmetry.space_group_name_H-M   'P 1'
#
loop_
_entity.id
_entity.type
_entity.pdbx_description
1 polymer ?
#
loop_
_entity_poly.entity_id
_entity_poly.type
_entity_poly.pdbx_seq_one_letter_code
_entity_poly.pdbx_strand_id
1 'polypeptide(L)'
;MDTNSLTPEIHSFPTTGTTDRKKSETTNNDEETPSSWRDLYSVDWRPKEYFFKYRKRVNRFRVGSNLMIDLDNNRTVSSRFVLKPLSEDPKWKAVYETKERDLKLLSKKISIGPLLRLQVGLRHEFRNHTTGWMWKLTTVNGGYGVSQIQTKTTLPVLPGFDIRVGWSAEYELPDIHGLVAARL
;
A
#
# COMPACT_ATOMS: atom_id res chain seq x y z
N MET A 1 13.49 92.29 8.13
CA MET A 1 14.86 92.02 8.59
C MET A 1 15.29 90.73 7.94
N ASP A 2 15.63 90.87 6.66
CA ASP A 2 16.45 89.93 5.87
C ASP A 2 17.83 89.83 6.54
N THR A 3 18.55 88.72 6.49
CA THR A 3 19.43 88.25 5.39
C THR A 3 20.08 86.94 5.90
N ASN A 4 20.33 85.85 5.18
CA ASN A 4 20.78 85.71 3.79
C ASN A 4 20.45 84.32 3.22
N SER A 5 20.17 84.34 1.93
CA SER A 5 19.98 83.28 0.95
C SER A 5 21.23 82.48 0.58
N LEU A 6 21.06 81.20 0.19
CA LEU A 6 21.38 80.61 -1.15
C LEU A 6 21.56 79.08 -1.07
N THR A 7 20.68 78.34 -1.74
CA THR A 7 20.87 76.96 -2.29
C THR A 7 22.04 76.93 -3.31
N PRO A 8 22.64 75.78 -3.73
CA PRO A 8 21.95 74.51 -4.06
C PRO A 8 22.70 73.17 -3.76
N GLU A 9 21.98 72.06 -3.98
CA GLU A 9 22.50 70.69 -4.07
C GLU A 9 23.54 70.52 -5.20
N ILE A 10 24.62 69.79 -4.91
CA ILE A 10 25.45 69.11 -5.91
C ILE A 10 25.86 67.73 -5.37
N HIS A 11 25.48 66.69 -6.09
CA HIS A 11 26.01 65.32 -5.99
C HIS A 11 27.52 65.28 -6.25
N SER A 12 28.30 64.52 -5.46
CA SER A 12 29.37 63.59 -5.93
C SER A 12 30.34 63.12 -4.84
N PHE A 13 30.45 61.78 -4.72
CA PHE A 13 31.55 60.90 -4.28
C PHE A 13 32.36 61.18 -3.00
N PRO A 14 32.54 60.17 -2.11
CA PRO A 14 33.74 60.04 -1.32
C PRO A 14 34.77 59.11 -1.97
N THR A 15 35.99 59.64 -1.97
CA THR A 15 37.28 59.07 -2.35
C THR A 15 37.68 57.87 -1.47
N THR A 16 38.45 57.00 -2.12
CA THR A 16 39.22 55.83 -1.68
C THR A 16 39.79 55.85 -0.26
N GLY A 17 39.63 54.71 0.43
CA GLY A 17 40.39 54.31 1.61
C GLY A 17 40.35 52.78 1.74
N THR A 18 41.36 52.12 1.18
CA THR A 18 41.58 50.67 1.18
C THR A 18 41.86 50.14 2.59
N THR A 19 41.14 49.10 3.02
CA THR A 19 41.70 48.03 3.86
C THR A 19 40.91 46.74 3.61
N ASP A 20 41.69 45.69 3.37
CA ASP A 20 41.37 44.37 2.85
C ASP A 20 40.17 43.64 3.47
N ARG A 21 39.24 43.22 2.61
CA ARG A 21 38.25 42.18 2.91
C ARG A 21 38.59 40.96 2.07
N LYS A 22 39.11 39.94 2.75
CA LYS A 22 39.50 38.64 2.20
C LYS A 22 38.32 38.02 1.46
N LYS A 23 38.45 37.93 0.13
CA LYS A 23 37.59 37.22 -0.80
C LYS A 23 37.71 35.71 -0.51
N SER A 24 36.68 35.11 0.09
CA SER A 24 36.52 33.66 0.08
C SER A 24 35.94 33.28 -1.27
N GLU A 25 36.82 32.82 -2.14
CA GLU A 25 36.52 32.22 -3.43
C GLU A 25 35.67 30.95 -3.22
N THR A 26 34.55 30.91 -3.93
CA THR A 26 33.75 29.72 -4.16
C THR A 26 34.60 28.69 -4.90
N THR A 27 35.07 27.69 -4.18
CA THR A 27 35.50 26.42 -4.76
C THR A 27 34.48 25.40 -4.33
N ASN A 28 33.52 25.13 -5.23
CA ASN A 28 32.57 24.04 -5.12
C ASN A 28 33.36 22.73 -5.04
N ASN A 29 33.47 22.19 -3.83
CA ASN A 29 33.81 20.80 -3.56
C ASN A 29 32.88 20.35 -2.43
N ASP A 30 31.57 20.52 -2.64
CA ASP A 30 30.64 19.59 -2.01
C ASP A 30 30.81 18.31 -2.82
N GLU A 31 31.66 17.40 -2.31
CA GLU A 31 31.53 15.99 -2.61
C GLU A 31 30.07 15.65 -2.28
N GLU A 32 29.20 15.68 -3.30
CA GLU A 32 27.89 15.05 -3.25
C GLU A 32 28.19 13.59 -2.90
N THR A 33 28.13 13.31 -1.60
CA THR A 33 28.07 11.95 -1.10
C THR A 33 26.96 11.31 -1.90
N PRO A 34 27.24 10.25 -2.68
CA PRO A 34 26.23 9.68 -3.56
C PRO A 34 25.06 9.36 -2.65
N SER A 35 23.91 10.02 -2.90
CA SER A 35 22.68 9.84 -2.12
C SER A 35 22.58 8.35 -1.89
N SER A 36 22.69 7.93 -0.63
CA SER A 36 22.78 6.50 -0.36
C SER A 36 21.56 5.89 -1.01
N TRP A 37 21.64 4.73 -1.65
CA TRP A 37 20.47 4.23 -2.40
C TRP A 37 19.22 4.15 -1.53
N ARG A 38 19.39 4.09 -0.20
CA ARG A 38 18.32 4.18 0.81
C ARG A 38 17.57 5.53 0.83
N ASP A 39 18.21 6.63 0.45
CA ASP A 39 17.62 7.98 0.40
C ASP A 39 16.79 8.20 -0.87
N LEU A 40 17.02 7.40 -1.93
CA LEU A 40 16.26 7.44 -3.19
C LEU A 40 14.94 6.66 -3.13
N TYR A 41 14.75 5.83 -2.10
CA TYR A 41 13.55 5.02 -1.91
C TYR A 41 12.92 5.33 -0.56
N SER A 42 11.70 5.88 -0.56
CA SER A 42 10.86 5.90 0.64
C SER A 42 10.19 4.55 0.81
N VAL A 43 10.42 3.89 1.94
CA VAL A 43 9.77 2.62 2.29
C VAL A 43 9.05 2.78 3.63
N ASP A 44 7.74 3.02 3.58
CA ASP A 44 6.89 3.04 4.78
C ASP A 44 6.46 1.61 5.13
N TRP A 45 7.05 1.04 6.19
CA TRP A 45 6.69 -0.29 6.69
C TRP A 45 5.73 -0.16 7.88
N ARG A 46 4.45 -0.41 7.64
CA ARG A 46 3.43 -0.39 8.70
C ARG A 46 2.48 -1.59 8.64
N PRO A 47 1.95 -2.03 9.80
CA PRO A 47 0.88 -3.01 9.80
C PRO A 47 -0.38 -2.34 9.27
N LYS A 48 -0.93 -2.87 8.17
CA LYS A 48 -2.17 -2.34 7.57
C LYS A 48 -3.40 -3.14 7.96
N GLU A 49 -3.23 -4.43 8.23
CA GLU A 49 -4.35 -5.33 8.47
C GLU A 49 -4.07 -6.32 9.61
N TYR A 50 -5.04 -6.52 10.50
CA TYR A 50 -5.05 -7.64 11.43
C TYR A 50 -6.11 -8.67 11.02
N PHE A 51 -5.74 -9.94 11.02
CA PHE A 51 -6.63 -11.06 10.75
C PHE A 51 -6.67 -12.02 11.93
N PHE A 52 -7.85 -12.33 12.42
CA PHE A 52 -8.07 -13.40 13.39
C PHE A 52 -8.80 -14.52 12.69
N LYS A 53 -8.18 -15.70 12.61
CA LYS A 53 -8.73 -16.85 11.91
C LYS A 53 -8.96 -17.99 12.88
N TYR A 54 -10.22 -18.27 13.16
CA TYR A 54 -10.65 -19.45 13.88
C TYR A 54 -11.10 -20.55 12.91
N ARG A 55 -10.79 -21.81 13.22
CA ARG A 55 -11.16 -23.00 12.46
C ARG A 55 -11.43 -24.15 13.42
N LYS A 56 -12.61 -24.76 13.32
CA LYS A 56 -13.00 -25.94 14.10
C LYS A 56 -13.68 -26.98 13.22
N ARG A 57 -13.44 -28.25 13.53
CA ARG A 57 -14.16 -29.38 12.93
C ARG A 57 -15.41 -29.63 13.76
N VAL A 58 -16.57 -29.73 13.12
CA VAL A 58 -17.86 -30.02 13.74
C VAL A 58 -18.54 -31.07 12.88
N ASN A 59 -18.71 -32.29 13.41
CA ASN A 59 -19.17 -33.47 12.67
C ASN A 59 -18.49 -33.60 11.29
N ARG A 60 -19.28 -33.49 10.21
CA ARG A 60 -18.86 -33.63 8.81
C ARG A 60 -18.50 -32.30 8.16
N PHE A 61 -18.31 -31.24 8.94
CA PHE A 61 -18.01 -29.90 8.43
C PHE A 61 -16.77 -29.30 9.07
N ARG A 62 -16.10 -28.44 8.31
CA ARG A 62 -15.13 -27.47 8.83
C ARG A 62 -15.80 -26.11 8.85
N VAL A 63 -15.89 -25.55 10.04
CA VAL A 63 -16.38 -24.20 10.29
C VAL A 63 -15.17 -23.31 10.55
N GLY A 64 -15.18 -22.11 9.98
CA GLY A 64 -14.19 -21.09 10.26
C GLY A 64 -14.83 -19.73 10.43
N SER A 65 -14.22 -18.91 11.27
CA SER A 65 -14.53 -17.49 11.40
C SER A 65 -13.26 -16.71 11.09
N ASN A 66 -13.37 -15.69 10.24
CA ASN A 66 -12.28 -14.78 9.92
C ASN A 66 -12.73 -13.37 10.27
N LEU A 67 -12.11 -12.76 11.27
CA LEU A 67 -12.24 -11.34 11.56
C LEU A 67 -11.06 -10.62 10.90
N MET A 68 -11.33 -9.50 10.26
CA MET A 68 -10.33 -8.64 9.65
C MET A 68 -10.56 -7.20 10.11
N ILE A 69 -9.48 -6.55 10.55
CA ILE A 69 -9.44 -5.15 10.94
C ILE A 69 -8.48 -4.45 9.98
N ASP A 70 -9.00 -3.48 9.23
CA ASP A 70 -8.23 -2.63 8.32
C ASP A 70 -7.89 -1.33 9.05
N LEU A 71 -6.59 -1.01 9.18
CA LEU A 71 -6.08 0.15 9.92
C LEU A 71 -6.01 1.41 9.07
N ASP A 72 -5.89 1.28 7.75
CA ASP A 72 -5.69 2.40 6.84
C ASP A 72 -7.03 3.07 6.48
N ASN A 73 -8.10 2.28 6.38
CA ASN A 73 -9.41 2.78 5.95
C ASN A 73 -10.39 2.91 7.12
N ASN A 74 -10.34 4.02 7.84
CA ASN A 74 -11.26 4.42 8.92
C ASN A 74 -11.52 3.34 10.00
N ARG A 75 -10.55 2.45 10.25
CA ARG A 75 -10.66 1.32 11.20
C ARG A 75 -11.83 0.38 10.91
N THR A 76 -12.07 0.03 9.65
CA THR A 76 -13.19 -0.86 9.32
C THR A 76 -12.97 -2.29 9.81
N VAL A 77 -14.03 -2.88 10.38
CA VAL A 77 -14.05 -4.26 10.84
C VAL A 77 -14.94 -5.08 9.90
N SER A 78 -14.44 -6.23 9.44
CA SER A 78 -15.22 -7.19 8.66
C SER A 78 -15.10 -8.59 9.24
N SER A 79 -16.21 -9.32 9.30
CA SER A 79 -16.24 -10.70 9.74
C SER A 79 -16.77 -11.59 8.61
N ARG A 80 -16.14 -12.76 8.45
CA ARG A 80 -16.54 -13.77 7.47
C ARG A 80 -16.62 -15.14 8.12
N PHE A 81 -17.79 -15.76 8.01
CA PHE A 81 -17.98 -17.14 8.41
C PHE A 81 -17.85 -18.05 7.19
N VAL A 82 -17.12 -19.15 7.34
CA VAL A 82 -16.84 -20.08 6.26
C VAL A 82 -17.24 -21.48 6.69
N LEU A 83 -18.08 -22.12 5.90
CA LEU A 83 -18.48 -23.51 6.06
C LEU A 83 -18.04 -24.30 4.84
N LYS A 84 -17.40 -25.45 5.05
CA LYS A 84 -17.09 -26.38 3.97
C LYS A 84 -17.16 -27.83 4.48
N PRO A 85 -17.43 -28.80 3.59
CA PRO A 85 -17.46 -30.20 4.00
C PRO A 85 -16.09 -30.66 4.50
N LEU A 86 -16.10 -31.58 5.46
CA LEU A 86 -14.94 -32.30 5.95
C LEU A 86 -14.63 -33.44 4.98
N SER A 87 -14.16 -33.08 3.78
CA SER A 87 -13.68 -34.00 2.76
C SER A 87 -12.21 -33.70 2.48
N GLU A 88 -11.49 -34.70 1.96
CA GLU A 88 -10.14 -34.53 1.42
C GLU A 88 -10.15 -33.58 0.22
N ASP A 89 -11.20 -33.64 -0.60
CA ASP A 89 -11.42 -32.71 -1.72
C ASP A 89 -12.78 -31.98 -1.64
N PRO A 90 -12.89 -30.93 -0.80
CA PRO A 90 -14.13 -30.18 -0.65
C PRO A 90 -14.50 -29.47 -1.96
N LYS A 91 -15.63 -29.89 -2.55
CA LYS A 91 -16.13 -29.36 -3.82
C LYS A 91 -16.77 -27.98 -3.72
N TRP A 92 -17.11 -27.54 -2.51
CA TRP A 92 -17.77 -26.26 -2.28
C TRP A 92 -17.39 -25.65 -0.92
N LYS A 93 -17.68 -24.36 -0.77
CA LYS A 93 -17.67 -23.65 0.51
C LYS A 93 -18.78 -22.60 0.53
N ALA A 94 -19.49 -22.48 1.63
CA ALA A 94 -20.37 -21.36 1.90
C ALA A 94 -19.60 -20.31 2.69
N VAL A 95 -19.78 -19.04 2.33
CA VAL A 95 -19.15 -17.89 2.98
C VAL A 95 -20.24 -16.89 3.28
N TYR A 96 -20.39 -16.51 4.54
CA TYR A 96 -21.25 -15.41 4.94
C TYR A 96 -20.38 -14.22 5.34
N GLU A 97 -20.61 -13.06 4.73
CA GLU A 97 -19.86 -11.84 5.00
C GLU A 97 -20.75 -10.82 5.72
N THR A 98 -20.36 -10.40 6.92
CA THR A 98 -21.23 -9.56 7.77
C THR A 98 -21.39 -8.14 7.25
N LYS A 99 -20.35 -7.57 6.63
CA LYS A 99 -20.34 -6.19 6.11
C LYS A 99 -21.32 -6.01 4.95
N GLU A 100 -21.32 -6.97 4.02
CA GLU A 100 -22.21 -6.97 2.85
C GLU A 100 -23.58 -7.58 3.20
N ARG A 101 -23.67 -8.39 4.26
CA ARG A 101 -24.83 -9.23 4.61
C ARG A 101 -25.19 -10.17 3.47
N ASP A 102 -24.16 -10.83 2.95
CA ASP A 102 -24.28 -11.71 1.80
C ASP A 102 -23.88 -13.13 2.12
N LEU A 103 -24.66 -14.08 1.60
CA LEU A 103 -24.31 -15.48 1.56
C LEU A 103 -23.77 -15.84 0.17
N LYS A 104 -22.55 -16.37 0.13
CA LYS A 104 -21.87 -16.79 -1.09
C LYS A 104 -21.63 -18.30 -1.03
N LEU A 105 -22.22 -19.07 -1.94
CA LEU A 105 -21.91 -20.48 -2.13
C LEU A 105 -20.93 -20.60 -3.31
N LEU A 106 -19.71 -21.03 -3.03
CA LEU A 106 -18.62 -21.04 -4.00
C LEU A 106 -18.17 -22.47 -4.29
N SER A 107 -17.94 -22.78 -5.57
CA SER A 107 -17.34 -24.04 -6.00
C SER A 107 -15.83 -24.09 -5.69
N LYS A 108 -15.26 -25.29 -5.77
CA LYS A 108 -13.80 -25.47 -5.84
C LYS A 108 -13.27 -24.74 -7.08
N LYS A 109 -12.11 -24.10 -6.94
CA LYS A 109 -11.44 -23.46 -8.06
C LYS A 109 -11.07 -24.51 -9.13
N ILE A 110 -11.45 -24.24 -10.37
CA ILE A 110 -11.14 -25.04 -11.56
C ILE A 110 -9.93 -24.40 -12.23
N SER A 111 -8.88 -25.16 -12.47
CA SER A 111 -7.73 -24.65 -13.22
C SER A 111 -8.07 -24.56 -14.71
N ILE A 112 -7.81 -23.40 -15.30
CA ILE A 112 -7.87 -23.21 -16.74
C ILE A 112 -6.42 -23.01 -17.19
N GLY A 113 -5.77 -24.12 -17.55
CA GLY A 113 -4.34 -24.12 -17.85
C GLY A 113 -3.45 -23.83 -16.62
N PRO A 114 -2.19 -23.43 -16.85
CA PRO A 114 -1.20 -23.27 -15.78
C PRO A 114 -1.34 -21.97 -14.99
N LEU A 115 -1.91 -20.92 -15.61
CA LEU A 115 -1.88 -19.56 -15.06
C LEU A 115 -3.22 -19.11 -14.47
N LEU A 116 -4.34 -19.74 -14.83
CA LEU A 116 -5.66 -19.25 -14.46
C LEU A 116 -6.44 -20.25 -13.61
N ARG A 117 -7.26 -19.71 -12.72
CA ARG A 117 -8.16 -20.44 -11.85
C ARG A 117 -9.53 -19.77 -11.90
N LEU A 118 -10.53 -20.48 -12.40
CA LEU A 118 -11.94 -20.06 -12.41
C LEU A 118 -12.65 -20.57 -11.15
N GLN A 119 -13.49 -19.74 -10.57
CA GLN A 119 -14.40 -20.11 -9.49
C GLN A 119 -15.80 -19.64 -9.86
N VAL A 120 -16.79 -20.50 -9.67
CA VAL A 120 -18.20 -20.17 -9.92
C VAL A 120 -18.95 -20.30 -8.61
N GLY A 121 -20.06 -19.59 -8.47
CA GLY A 121 -20.88 -19.67 -7.28
C GLY A 121 -22.21 -18.95 -7.42
N LEU A 122 -22.95 -18.97 -6.32
CA LEU A 122 -24.17 -18.22 -6.11
C LEU A 122 -23.94 -17.21 -5.00
N ARG A 123 -24.45 -16.00 -5.18
CA ARG A 123 -24.50 -14.95 -4.16
C ARG A 123 -25.96 -14.65 -3.88
N HIS A 124 -26.31 -14.63 -2.61
CA HIS A 124 -27.59 -14.14 -2.13
C HIS A 124 -27.33 -12.92 -1.24
N GLU A 125 -27.87 -11.78 -1.63
CA GLU A 125 -27.83 -10.55 -0.85
C GLU A 125 -29.14 -10.43 -0.06
N PHE A 126 -29.04 -10.53 1.26
CA PHE A 126 -30.22 -10.51 2.12
C PHE A 126 -30.89 -9.13 2.15
N ARG A 127 -30.14 -8.05 1.92
CA ARG A 127 -30.68 -6.68 1.99
C ARG A 127 -31.70 -6.39 0.89
N ASN A 128 -31.41 -6.85 -0.33
CA ASN A 128 -32.23 -6.58 -1.51
C ASN A 128 -33.01 -7.83 -1.95
N HIS A 129 -32.91 -8.93 -1.21
CA HIS A 129 -33.51 -10.23 -1.52
C HIS A 129 -33.15 -10.76 -2.93
N THR A 130 -31.96 -10.43 -3.42
CA THR A 130 -31.51 -10.82 -4.76
C THR A 130 -30.60 -12.05 -4.69
N THR A 131 -30.85 -13.02 -5.57
CA THR A 131 -29.96 -14.17 -5.78
C THR A 131 -29.39 -14.08 -7.19
N GLY A 132 -28.07 -14.16 -7.30
CA GLY A 132 -27.37 -14.08 -8.57
C GLY A 132 -26.26 -15.11 -8.70
N TRP A 133 -25.91 -15.41 -9.95
CA TRP A 133 -24.70 -16.15 -10.27
C TRP A 133 -23.49 -15.24 -10.13
N MET A 134 -22.39 -15.80 -9.63
CA MET A 134 -21.11 -15.13 -9.55
C MET A 134 -20.01 -16.01 -10.10
N TRP A 135 -19.03 -15.41 -10.74
CA TRP A 135 -17.83 -16.08 -11.19
C TRP A 135 -16.62 -15.19 -10.92
N LYS A 136 -15.46 -15.81 -10.73
CA LYS A 136 -14.19 -15.13 -10.45
C LYS A 136 -13.06 -15.87 -11.16
N LEU A 137 -12.37 -15.16 -12.04
CA LEU A 137 -11.13 -15.62 -12.66
C LEU A 137 -9.94 -15.05 -11.89
N THR A 138 -8.99 -15.89 -11.48
CA THR A 138 -7.78 -15.48 -10.75
C THR A 138 -6.55 -16.03 -11.40
N THR A 139 -5.49 -15.23 -11.49
CA THR A 139 -4.15 -15.70 -11.87
C THR A 139 -3.48 -16.42 -10.69
N VAL A 140 -2.58 -17.37 -10.97
CA VAL A 140 -1.87 -18.13 -9.93
C VAL A 140 -0.96 -17.23 -9.07
N ASN A 141 -0.41 -16.16 -9.64
CA ASN A 141 0.53 -15.28 -8.94
C ASN A 141 -0.12 -14.15 -8.15
N GLY A 142 -1.44 -13.97 -8.23
CA GLY A 142 -2.14 -12.87 -7.53
C GLY A 142 -1.70 -11.51 -8.06
N GLY A 143 -2.55 -10.83 -8.83
CA GLY A 143 -2.21 -9.52 -9.38
C GLY A 143 -1.96 -8.49 -8.28
N TYR A 144 -0.70 -8.26 -7.95
CA TYR A 144 -0.23 -7.08 -7.24
C TYR A 144 0.42 -6.16 -8.27
N GLY A 145 0.05 -4.88 -8.21
CA GLY A 145 0.65 -3.85 -9.04
C GLY A 145 2.14 -3.72 -8.74
N VAL A 146 2.89 -3.17 -9.69
CA VAL A 146 4.35 -3.16 -9.67
C VAL A 146 4.91 -2.50 -8.40
N SER A 147 4.20 -1.54 -7.78
CA SER A 147 4.71 -0.67 -6.70
C SER A 147 4.34 -1.05 -5.25
N GLN A 148 3.79 -2.24 -4.97
CA GLN A 148 3.41 -2.61 -3.59
C GLN A 148 3.84 -4.03 -3.21
N ILE A 149 4.54 -4.16 -2.08
CA ILE A 149 4.91 -5.45 -1.48
C ILE A 149 4.02 -5.68 -0.26
N GLN A 150 3.26 -6.79 -0.26
CA GLN A 150 2.46 -7.18 0.91
C GLN A 150 2.94 -8.52 1.48
N THR A 151 3.27 -8.54 2.77
CA THR A 151 3.71 -9.75 3.49
C THR A 151 2.75 -10.03 4.64
N LYS A 152 2.37 -11.30 4.84
CA LYS A 152 1.49 -11.69 5.96
C LYS A 152 2.25 -12.55 6.97
N THR A 153 2.51 -12.02 8.15
CA THR A 153 3.07 -12.78 9.28
C THR A 153 1.95 -13.55 9.98
N THR A 154 2.12 -14.85 10.24
CA THR A 154 1.12 -15.68 10.93
C THR A 154 1.67 -16.15 12.27
N LEU A 155 0.95 -15.87 13.35
CA LEU A 155 1.24 -16.34 14.71
C LEU A 155 0.16 -17.34 15.13
N PRO A 156 0.48 -18.64 15.25
CA PRO A 156 -0.43 -19.62 15.82
C PRO A 156 -0.51 -19.40 17.34
N VAL A 157 -1.70 -19.12 17.86
CA VAL A 157 -1.88 -18.87 19.30
C VAL A 157 -2.32 -20.14 20.01
N LEU A 158 -3.26 -20.88 19.42
CA LEU A 158 -3.79 -22.14 19.96
C LEU A 158 -4.36 -22.99 18.81
N PRO A 159 -4.60 -24.30 19.03
CA PRO A 159 -5.09 -25.19 17.98
C PRO A 159 -6.36 -24.66 17.30
N GLY A 160 -6.25 -24.36 16.01
CA GLY A 160 -7.36 -23.84 15.22
C GLY A 160 -7.57 -22.32 15.30
N PHE A 161 -6.74 -21.57 16.02
CA PHE A 161 -6.80 -20.11 16.07
C PHE A 161 -5.44 -19.48 15.70
N ASP A 162 -5.44 -18.75 14.59
CA ASP A 162 -4.28 -18.06 14.07
C ASP A 162 -4.53 -16.54 14.08
N ILE A 163 -3.55 -15.76 14.52
CA ILE A 163 -3.49 -14.32 14.29
C ILE A 163 -2.59 -14.10 13.08
N ARG A 164 -2.97 -13.22 12.15
CA ARG A 164 -2.11 -12.79 11.05
C ARG A 164 -2.04 -11.28 10.97
N VAL A 165 -0.84 -10.78 10.74
CA VAL A 165 -0.56 -9.35 10.53
C VAL A 165 -0.20 -9.17 9.07
N GLY A 166 -0.98 -8.38 8.35
CA GLY A 166 -0.69 -7.94 6.99
C GLY A 166 0.17 -6.69 7.04
N TRP A 167 1.41 -6.85 6.62
CA TRP A 167 2.37 -5.77 6.38
C TRP A 167 2.30 -5.36 4.92
N SER A 168 2.45 -4.06 4.68
CA SER A 168 2.62 -3.52 3.35
C SER A 168 3.80 -2.58 3.37
N ALA A 169 4.64 -2.69 2.35
CA ALA A 169 5.60 -1.69 1.96
C ALA A 169 5.11 -1.05 0.67
N GLU A 170 4.90 0.26 0.69
CA GLU A 170 4.82 1.05 -0.52
C GLU A 170 6.22 1.59 -0.80
N TYR A 171 6.64 1.48 -2.05
CA TYR A 171 7.91 2.03 -2.49
C TYR A 171 7.65 2.91 -3.71
N GLU A 172 8.20 4.12 -3.67
CA GLU A 172 8.20 5.04 -4.80
C GLU A 172 9.48 4.81 -5.59
N LEU A 173 9.35 4.45 -6.87
CA LEU A 173 10.49 4.43 -7.78
C LEU A 173 10.85 5.89 -8.10
N PRO A 174 12.10 6.31 -7.91
CA PRO A 174 12.53 7.63 -8.35
C PRO A 174 12.39 7.73 -9.87
N ASP A 175 12.09 8.92 -10.37
CA ASP A 175 11.89 9.18 -11.79
C ASP A 175 13.25 9.10 -12.53
N ILE A 176 13.47 8.01 -13.28
CA ILE A 176 14.74 7.75 -13.97
C ILE A 176 14.69 8.40 -15.36
N HIS A 177 15.25 9.61 -15.47
CA HIS A 177 15.46 10.28 -16.76
C HIS A 177 16.89 10.06 -17.26
N GLY A 178 17.04 9.63 -18.51
CA GLY A 178 18.33 9.50 -19.19
C GLY A 178 18.33 10.25 -20.52
N LEU A 179 19.17 11.28 -20.66
CA LEU A 179 19.35 11.99 -21.92
C LEU A 179 20.42 11.27 -22.75
N VAL A 180 20.00 10.56 -23.80
CA VAL A 180 20.94 9.97 -24.76
C VAL A 180 21.28 11.03 -25.80
N ALA A 181 22.38 11.77 -25.58
CA ALA A 181 22.95 12.64 -26.60
C ALA A 181 23.87 11.81 -27.53
N ALA A 182 23.39 11.51 -28.73
CA ALA A 182 24.26 11.03 -29.80
C ALA A 182 24.93 12.24 -30.47
N ARG A 183 26.25 12.29 -30.44
CA ARG A 183 27.04 13.25 -31.21
C ARG A 183 27.20 12.68 -32.62
N LEU A 184 26.46 13.24 -33.58
CA LEU A 184 26.65 12.99 -35.02
C LEU A 184 27.88 13.76 -35.53
#